data_AF-A0A0P8YYP0-F1
#
_entry.id   AF-A0A0P8YYP0-F1
#
_cell.length_a   1.000
_cell.length_b   1.000
_cell.length_c   1.000
_cell.angle_alpha   90.00
_cell.angle_beta   90.00
_cell.angle_gamma   90.00
#
_symmetry.space_group_name_H-M   'P 1'
#
loop_
_entity.id
_entity.type
_entity.pdbx_description
1 polymer ?
#
loop_
_entity_poly.entity_id
_entity_poly.type
_entity_poly.pdbx_seq_one_letter_code
_entity_poly.pdbx_strand_id
1 'polypeptide(L)'
;MKTQKNENIKFEEALEKLEKIIAKLQEGNLNLDDSLKFYEEGIGLVRVCQQKLDTAESKITMLVNEGSADKKEVPFTMEAEG
;
A
#
# COMPACT_ATOMS: atom_id res chain seq x y z
N MET A 1 -5.89 -12.71 22.90
CA MET A 1 -5.94 -11.30 22.42
C MET A 1 -4.50 -10.81 22.23
N LYS A 2 -3.92 -10.90 21.02
CA LYS A 2 -2.60 -10.31 20.69
C LYS A 2 -2.55 -9.99 19.19
N THR A 3 -3.29 -9.00 18.73
CA THR A 3 -3.33 -8.59 17.31
C THR A 3 -3.16 -7.08 17.14
N GLN A 4 -2.41 -6.43 18.03
CA GLN A 4 -2.32 -4.97 18.08
C GLN A 4 -0.86 -4.48 18.16
N LYS A 5 -0.04 -4.85 17.18
CA LYS A 5 1.34 -4.32 17.06
C LYS A 5 1.75 -3.86 15.66
N ASN A 6 0.97 -4.17 14.62
CA ASN A 6 1.35 -3.90 13.23
C ASN A 6 0.63 -2.71 12.56
N GLU A 7 -0.34 -2.07 13.21
CA GLU A 7 -1.10 -0.98 12.57
C GLU A 7 -0.33 0.35 12.46
N ASN A 8 0.72 0.55 13.28
CA ASN A 8 1.47 1.82 13.34
C ASN A 8 2.96 1.68 12.99
N ILE A 9 3.31 0.73 12.14
CA ILE A 9 4.65 0.65 11.53
C ILE A 9 4.70 1.53 10.27
N LYS A 10 5.84 2.10 9.88
CA LYS A 10 6.00 2.78 8.57
C LYS A 10 6.08 1.78 7.42
N PHE A 11 5.92 2.25 6.19
CA PHE A 11 6.00 1.37 5.01
C PHE A 11 7.39 0.74 4.88
N GLU A 12 8.42 1.57 4.98
CA GLU A 12 9.83 1.19 4.84
C GLU A 12 10.23 0.18 5.92
N GLU A 13 9.78 0.40 7.16
CA GLU A 13 10.02 -0.50 8.27
C GLU A 13 9.29 -1.85 8.11
N ALA A 14 8.06 -1.85 7.55
CA ALA A 14 7.32 -3.07 7.27
C ALA A 14 7.97 -3.88 6.15
N LEU A 15 8.44 -3.20 5.11
CA LEU A 15 9.15 -3.80 3.98
C LEU A 15 10.48 -4.41 4.44
N GLU A 16 11.28 -3.69 5.22
CA GLU A 16 12.56 -4.19 5.74
C GLU A 16 12.37 -5.44 6.61
N LYS A 17 11.32 -5.46 7.45
CA LYS A 17 10.99 -6.65 8.24
C LYS A 17 10.57 -7.83 7.37
N LEU A 18 9.77 -7.58 6.32
CA LEU A 18 9.34 -8.62 5.39
C LEU A 18 10.54 -9.24 4.66
N GLU A 19 11.48 -8.42 4.19
CA GLU A 19 12.72 -8.88 3.56
C GLU A 19 13.55 -9.78 4.51
N LYS A 20 13.67 -9.39 5.78
CA LYS A 20 14.35 -10.21 6.79
C LYS A 20 13.66 -11.55 7.02
N ILE A 21 12.32 -11.57 7.05
CA ILE A 21 11.55 -12.81 7.18
C ILE A 21 11.77 -13.71 5.97
N ILE A 22 11.73 -13.15 4.75
CA ILE A 22 11.99 -13.91 3.52
C ILE A 22 13.40 -14.51 3.56
N ALA A 23 14.41 -13.73 3.95
CA ALA A 23 15.77 -14.21 4.10
C ALA A 23 15.86 -15.38 5.10
N LYS A 24 15.18 -15.27 6.25
CA LYS A 24 15.13 -16.34 7.26
C LYS A 24 14.44 -17.61 6.76
N LEU A 25 13.35 -17.48 6.00
CA LEU A 25 12.68 -18.62 5.38
C LEU A 25 13.56 -19.28 4.31
N GLN A 26 14.36 -18.50 3.58
CA GLN A 26 15.28 -19.01 2.56
C GLN A 26 16.53 -19.68 3.14
N GLU A 27 16.97 -19.30 4.33
CA GLU A 27 18.11 -19.95 5.03
C GLU A 27 17.84 -21.45 5.31
N GLY A 28 16.57 -21.88 5.38
CA GLY A 28 16.19 -23.28 5.47
C GLY A 28 16.54 -23.99 6.79
N ASN A 29 17.08 -23.28 7.78
CA ASN A 29 17.48 -23.82 9.08
C ASN A 29 16.41 -23.58 10.18
N LEU A 30 15.15 -23.52 9.77
CA LEU A 30 14.01 -23.30 10.67
C LEU A 30 13.26 -24.62 10.89
N ASN A 31 12.80 -24.84 12.11
CA ASN A 31 11.82 -25.90 12.36
C ASN A 31 10.44 -25.51 11.80
N LEU A 32 9.51 -26.46 11.78
CA LEU A 32 8.18 -26.26 11.21
C LEU A 32 7.39 -25.16 11.92
N ASP A 33 7.36 -25.16 13.25
CA ASP A 33 6.66 -24.15 14.06
C ASP A 33 7.16 -22.74 13.79
N ASP A 34 8.48 -22.55 13.72
CA ASP A 34 9.07 -21.24 13.47
C ASP A 34 8.87 -20.81 12.02
N SER A 35 8.92 -21.74 11.07
CA SER A 35 8.57 -21.47 9.66
C SER A 35 7.13 -20.98 9.52
N LEU A 36 6.18 -21.59 10.24
CA LEU A 36 4.79 -21.17 10.25
C LEU A 36 4.59 -19.78 10.88
N LYS A 37 5.29 -19.48 11.99
CA LYS A 37 5.25 -18.14 12.62
C LYS A 37 5.78 -17.06 11.68
N PHE A 38 6.94 -17.30 11.05
CA PHE A 38 7.53 -16.35 10.12
C PHE A 38 6.64 -16.14 8.89
N TYR A 39 5.99 -17.20 8.41
CA TYR A 39 5.03 -17.09 7.32
C TYR A 39 3.80 -16.24 7.71
N GLU A 40 3.21 -16.49 8.89
CA GLU A 40 2.07 -15.70 9.39
C GLU A 40 2.44 -14.22 9.57
N GLU A 41 3.61 -13.95 10.15
CA GLU A 41 4.11 -12.58 10.31
C GLU A 41 4.35 -11.91 8.96
N GLY A 42 4.95 -12.63 7.99
CA GLY A 42 5.16 -12.15 6.63
C GLY A 42 3.86 -11.76 5.93
N ILE A 43 2.81 -12.60 6.02
CA ILE A 43 1.48 -12.29 5.50
C ILE A 43 0.89 -11.04 6.17
N GLY A 44 1.09 -10.88 7.48
CA GLY A 44 0.70 -9.67 8.20
C GLY A 44 1.38 -8.42 7.66
N LEU A 45 2.69 -8.47 7.42
CA LEU A 45 3.45 -7.35 6.86
C LEU A 45 3.05 -7.01 5.42
N VAL A 46 2.81 -8.02 4.57
CA VAL A 46 2.31 -7.81 3.20
C VAL A 46 0.99 -7.03 3.22
N ARG A 47 0.05 -7.38 4.10
CA ARG A 47 -1.22 -6.67 4.25
C ARG A 47 -1.01 -5.21 4.67
N VAL A 48 -0.11 -4.97 5.61
CA VAL A 48 0.23 -3.60 6.05
C VAL A 48 0.83 -2.78 4.91
N CYS A 49 1.76 -3.36 4.13
CA CYS A 49 2.35 -2.70 2.97
C CYS A 49 1.27 -2.34 1.95
N GLN A 50 0.38 -3.27 1.62
CA GLN A 50 -0.72 -3.04 0.68
C GLN A 50 -1.63 -1.90 1.14
N GLN A 51 -2.08 -1.92 2.40
CA GLN A 51 -2.94 -0.86 2.94
C GLN A 51 -2.32 0.53 2.85
N LYS A 52 -0.99 0.63 3.06
CA LYS A 52 -0.27 1.91 2.94
C LYS A 52 -0.19 2.39 1.49
N LEU A 53 0.06 1.48 0.56
CA LEU A 53 0.07 1.78 -0.87
C LEU A 53 -1.32 2.25 -1.33
N ASP A 54 -2.38 1.54 -0.95
CA ASP A 54 -3.77 1.90 -1.28
C ASP A 54 -4.13 3.30 -0.73
N THR A 55 -3.68 3.62 0.49
CA THR A 55 -3.88 4.94 1.09
C THR A 55 -3.12 6.03 0.33
N ALA A 56 -1.89 5.75 -0.10
CA ALA A 56 -1.09 6.69 -0.88
C ALA A 56 -1.70 6.93 -2.27
N GLU A 57 -2.13 5.86 -2.95
CA GLU A 57 -2.81 5.93 -4.25
C GLU A 57 -4.11 6.75 -4.17
N SER A 58 -4.91 6.51 -3.13
CA SER A 58 -6.15 7.27 -2.89
C SER A 58 -5.88 8.76 -2.74
N LYS A 59 -4.83 9.13 -1.99
CA LYS A 59 -4.42 10.54 -1.82
C LYS A 59 -3.95 11.17 -3.13
N ILE A 60 -3.16 10.45 -3.93
CA ILE A 60 -2.72 10.93 -5.24
C ILE A 60 -3.92 11.17 -6.15
N THR A 61 -4.84 10.20 -6.19
CA THR A 61 -6.07 10.28 -7.00
C THR A 61 -6.91 11.50 -6.60
N MET A 62 -7.08 11.75 -5.30
CA MET A 62 -7.81 12.92 -4.81
C MET A 62 -7.15 14.23 -5.25
N LEU A 63 -5.82 14.36 -5.09
CA LEU A 63 -5.08 15.55 -5.49
C LEU A 63 -5.14 15.82 -7.01
N VAL A 64 -5.08 14.77 -7.83
CA VAL A 64 -5.21 14.87 -9.30
C VAL A 64 -6.62 15.32 -9.71
N ASN A 65 -7.65 14.78 -9.05
CA ASN A 65 -9.04 15.14 -9.32
C ASN A 65 -9.38 16.56 -8.85
N GLU A 66 -8.86 16.99 -7.70
CA GLU A 66 -8.98 18.38 -7.22
C GLU A 66 -8.26 19.37 -8.16
N GLY A 67 -7.06 19.02 -8.64
CA GLY A 67 -6.33 19.83 -9.63
C GLY A 67 -6.97 19.85 -11.03
N SER A 68 -7.96 18.98 -11.29
CA SER A 68 -8.70 18.91 -12.56
C SER A 68 -10.05 19.63 -12.50
N ALA A 69 -10.51 20.06 -11.32
CA ALA A 69 -11.78 20.77 -11.15
C ALA A 69 -11.81 22.19 -11.77
N ASP A 70 -10.65 22.72 -12.18
CA ASP A 70 -10.53 24.03 -12.85
C ASP A 70 -10.66 24.00 -14.37
N LYS A 71 -10.91 22.84 -14.99
CA LYS A 71 -11.28 22.77 -16.40
C LYS A 71 -12.79 22.59 -16.55
N LYS A 72 -13.54 23.66 -16.30
CA LYS A 72 -14.83 23.84 -16.97
C LYS A 72 -14.52 24.02 -18.46
N GLU A 73 -14.51 22.91 -19.19
CA GLU A 73 -14.61 22.96 -20.64
C GLU A 73 -15.95 23.63 -20.97
N VAL A 74 -15.88 24.90 -21.32
CA VAL A 74 -17.03 25.59 -21.93
C VAL A 74 -17.29 24.91 -23.26
N PRO A 75 -18.52 24.41 -23.53
CA PRO A 75 -18.84 23.88 -24.84
C PRO A 75 -18.66 25.01 -25.86
N PHE A 76 -17.79 24.79 -26.84
CA PHE A 76 -17.61 25.71 -27.95
C PHE A 76 -18.88 25.66 -28.81
N THR A 77 -19.84 26.54 -28.50
CA THR A 77 -20.95 26.82 -29.40
C THR A 77 -20.45 27.78 -30.46
N MET A 78 -20.19 27.25 -31.65
CA MET A 78 -19.93 28.08 -32.82
C MET A 78 -21.27 28.69 -33.26
N GLU A 79 -21.56 29.89 -32.76
CA GLU A 79 -22.61 30.73 -33.32
C GLU A 79 -22.16 31.17 -34.72
N ALA A 80 -22.64 30.46 -35.74
CA ALA A 80 -22.56 30.95 -37.11
C ALA A 80 -23.60 32.07 -37.25
N GLU A 81 -23.18 33.31 -36.98
CA GLU A 81 -23.91 34.51 -37.40
C GLU A 81 -23.81 34.67 -38.92
N GLY A 82 -24.96 34.87 -39.58
CA GLY A 82 -25.08 35.54 -40.88
C GLY A 82 -25.16 34.65 -42.10
#